data_AF-A0A6P6CLV7-F1
#
_entry.id   AF-A0A6P6CLV7-F1
#
_cell.length_a   1.000
_cell.length_b   1.000
_cell.length_c   1.000
_cell.angle_alpha   90.00
_cell.angle_beta   90.00
_cell.angle_gamma   90.00
#
_symmetry.space_group_name_H-M   'P 1'
#
loop_
_entity.id
_entity.type
_entity.pdbx_description
1 polymer ?
#
loop_
_entity_poly.entity_id
_entity_poly.type
_entity_poly.pdbx_seq_one_letter_code
_entity_poly.pdbx_strand_id
1 'polypeptide(L)' 'MFGRLTLPQLLFASFLGIAGGMYIYQPIFEQYSRDQKELKEKLKLAQESKEKKS' A
#
# COMPACT_ATOMS: atom_id res chain seq x y z
N MET A 1 31.10 1.21 -19.92
CA MET A 1 30.83 2.66 -20.06
C MET A 1 29.68 3.05 -19.13
N PHE A 2 29.94 3.23 -17.82
CA PHE A 2 28.98 3.86 -16.92
C PHE A 2 29.30 5.36 -16.90
N GLY A 3 28.88 6.07 -17.96
CA GLY A 3 28.98 7.52 -18.02
C GLY A 3 28.22 8.12 -16.85
N ARG A 4 28.81 9.11 -16.17
CA ARG A 4 28.19 9.81 -15.05
C ARG A 4 26.78 10.24 -15.44
N LEU A 5 25.78 9.67 -14.77
CA LEU A 5 24.39 10.10 -14.90
C LEU A 5 24.32 11.57 -14.55
N THR A 6 23.84 12.38 -15.50
CA THR A 6 23.73 13.82 -15.29
C THR A 6 22.66 14.08 -14.22
N LEU A 7 22.85 15.16 -13.45
CA LEU A 7 21.91 15.58 -12.38
C LEU A 7 20.42 15.55 -12.83
N PRO A 8 20.06 16.04 -14.04
CA PRO A 8 18.69 15.95 -14.53
C PRO A 8 18.18 14.52 -14.72
N GLN A 9 19.03 13.59 -15.15
CA GLN A 9 18.65 12.18 -15.33
C GLN A 9 18.40 11.49 -13.99
N LEU A 10 19.17 11.84 -12.95
CA LEU A 10 18.94 11.33 -11.60
C LEU A 10 17.61 11.80 -11.03
N LEU A 11 17.29 13.09 -11.22
CA LEU A 11 16.01 13.65 -10.79
C LEU A 11 14.86 12.99 -11.54
N PHE A 12 14.97 12.84 -12.86
CA PHE A 12 13.93 12.22 -13.68
C PHE A 12 13.69 10.76 -13.29
N ALA A 13 14.75 9.98 -13.09
CA ALA A 13 14.65 8.59 -12.63
C ALA A 13 14.02 8.49 -11.23
N SER A 14 14.35 9.43 -10.33
CA SER A 14 13.76 9.49 -8.99
C SER A 14 12.27 9.81 -9.04
N PHE A 15 11.88 10.82 -9.85
CA PHE A 15 10.48 11.16 -10.04
C PHE A 15 9.69 10.02 -10.69
N LEU A 16 10.24 9.36 -11.71
CA LEU A 16 9.59 8.19 -12.32
C LEU A 16 9.46 7.02 -11.35
N GLY A 17 10.47 6.75 -10.52
CA GLY A 17 10.40 5.71 -9.50
C GLY A 17 9.33 5.99 -8.44
N ILE A 18 9.26 7.23 -7.94
CA ILE A 18 8.26 7.64 -6.93
C ILE A 18 6.86 7.70 -7.54
N ALA A 19 6.71 8.35 -8.70
CA ALA A 19 5.42 8.48 -9.36
C ALA A 19 4.90 7.13 -9.84
N GLY A 20 5.73 6.28 -10.46
CA GLY A 20 5.36 4.93 -10.84
C GLY A 20 5.05 4.04 -9.64
N GLY A 21 5.85 4.16 -8.58
CA GLY A 21 5.61 3.49 -7.30
C GLY A 21 4.27 3.89 -6.71
N MET A 22 3.96 5.19 -6.61
CA MET A 22 2.68 5.68 -6.08
C MET A 22 1.50 5.30 -6.98
N TYR A 23 1.63 5.40 -8.31
CA TYR A 23 0.51 5.14 -9.23
C TYR A 23 0.13 3.66 -9.28
N ILE A 24 1.09 2.75 -9.08
CA ILE A 24 0.83 1.31 -8.97
C ILE A 24 0.42 0.93 -7.54
N TYR A 25 1.06 1.54 -6.52
CA TYR A 25 0.79 1.21 -5.12
C TYR A 25 -0.57 1.72 -4.63
N GLN A 26 -0.99 2.92 -5.04
CA GLN A 26 -2.24 3.52 -4.58
C GLN A 26 -3.49 2.66 -4.89
N PRO A 27 -3.75 2.19 -6.13
CA PRO A 27 -4.93 1.37 -6.40
C PRO A 27 -4.90 0.00 -5.70
N ILE A 28 -3.72 -0.62 -5.59
CA ILE A 28 -3.58 -1.92 -4.90
C ILE A 28 -3.74 -1.76 -3.39
N PHE A 29 -3.18 -0.69 -2.82
CA PHE A 29 -3.27 -0.39 -1.40
C PHE A 29 -4.68 -0.01 -0.98
N GLU A 30 -5.43 0.69 -1.82
CA GLU A 30 -6.80 1.10 -1.50
C GLU A 30 -7.73 -0.11 -1.35
N GLN A 31 -7.62 -1.09 -2.25
CA GLN A 31 -8.36 -2.34 -2.14
C GLN A 31 -7.91 -3.14 -0.91
N TYR A 32 -6.59 -3.28 -0.71
CA TYR A 32 -6.04 -3.96 0.47
C TYR A 32 -6.47 -3.32 1.80
N SER A 33 -6.56 -1.98 1.85
CA SER A 33 -6.97 -1.23 3.03
C SER A 33 -8.45 -1.42 3.33
N ARG A 34 -9.32 -1.55 2.31
CA ARG A 34 -10.73 -1.91 2.48
C ARG A 34 -10.86 -3.35 2.99
N ASP A 35 -10.14 -4.30 2.40
CA ASP A 35 -10.18 -5.71 2.81
C ASP A 35 -9.71 -5.90 4.27
N GLN A 36 -8.67 -5.17 4.69
CA GLN A 36 -8.20 -5.14 6.08
C GLN A 36 -9.24 -4.61 7.06
N LYS A 37 -10.00 -3.57 6.67
CA LYS A 37 -11.07 -3.02 7.51
C LYS A 37 -12.21 -4.03 7.68
N GLU A 38 -12.62 -4.67 6.60
CA GLU A 38 -13.65 -5.72 6.63
C GLU A 38 -13.21 -6.91 7.50
N LEU A 39 -11.95 -7.35 7.35
CA LEU A 39 -11.39 -8.45 8.15
C LEU A 39 -11.36 -8.10 9.64
N LYS A 40 -10.94 -6.87 10.00
CA LYS A 40 -10.94 -6.39 11.39
C LYS A 40 -12.35 -6.35 11.98
N GLU A 41 -13.35 -5.92 11.21
CA GLU A 41 -14.73 -5.86 11.67
C GLU A 41 -15.30 -7.26 11.93
N LYS A 42 -15.07 -8.22 11.01
CA LYS A 42 -15.45 -9.62 11.19
C LYS A 42 -14.78 -10.26 12.40
N LEU A 43 -13.50 -9.97 12.64
CA LEU A 43 -12.79 -10.44 13.83
C LEU A 43 -13.40 -9.89 15.12
N LYS A 44 -13.77 -8.61 15.12
CA LYS A 44 -14.40 -7.95 16.27
C LYS A 44 -15.77 -8.56 16.58
N LEU A 45 -16.60 -8.78 15.57
CA LEU A 45 -17.91 -9.45 15.70
C LEU A 45 -17.76 -10.91 16.16
N ALA A 46 -16.74 -11.62 15.71
CA ALA A 46 -16.45 -12.98 16.13
C ALA A 46 -16.00 -13.05 17.60
N GLN A 47 -15.23 -12.07 18.08
CA GLN A 47 -14.90 -11.94 19.51
C GLN A 47 -16.13 -11.62 20.35
N GLU A 48 -16.95 -10.65 19.94
CA GLU A 48 -18.19 -10.30 20.67
C GLU A 48 -19.17 -11.47 20.72
N SER A 49 -19.28 -12.28 19.65
CA SER A 49 -20.09 -13.51 19.65
C SER A 49 -19.54 -14.61 20.55
N LYS A 50 -18.21 -14.67 20.76
CA LYS A 50 -17.60 -15.63 21.70
C LYS A 50 -17.77 -15.18 23.14
N GLU A 51 -17.67 -13.89 23.42
CA GLU A 51 -17.85 -13.32 24.76
C GLU A 51 -19.30 -13.42 25.25
N LYS A 52 -20.29 -13.26 24.35
CA LYS A 52 -21.72 -13.46 24.69
C LYS A 52 -22.15 -14.94 24.81
N LYS A 53 -21.28 -15.89 24.48
CA LYS A 53 -21.54 -17.34 24.57
C LYS A 53 -20.89 -18.01 25.79
N SER A 54 -20.14 -17.26 26.60
CA SER A 54 -19.62 -17.70 27.90
C SER A 54 -20.47 -17.15 29.03
#